data_AF-A0A7J3FNS1-F1
#
_entry.id   AF-A0A7J3FNS1-F1
#
_cell.length_a   1.000
_cell.length_b   1.000
_cell.length_c   1.000
_cell.angle_alpha   90.00
_cell.angle_beta   90.00
_cell.angle_gamma   90.00
#
_symmetry.space_group_name_H-M   'P 1'
#
loop_
_entity.id
_entity.type
_entity.pdbx_description
1 polymer ?
#
loop_
_entity_poly.entity_id
_entity_poly.type
_entity_poly.pdbx_seq_one_letter_code
_entity_poly.pdbx_strand_id
1 'polypeptide(L)'
;YLSCYLLPALRVYYPYGFVAHMSFYAAEFVTLWLYIKFVKKASFSELSRRAGGWGRYCLVGFLLAILHNIIDLTVSIFIMGREHGFILPFYIHLPVYFLAYMLISISEEGVFRGCILGGFLNRHGVTFSIIFLSLLFGLYHFSYWLSGAIMMATYMFQLFTAGFFLAYFYHKTGGSLVGPVSYHFN
;
A
#
# COMPACT_ATOMS: atom_id res chain seq x y z
N TYR A 1 -12.15 -2.77 5.76
CA TYR A 1 -12.85 -3.47 6.86
C TYR A 1 -14.28 -3.03 7.16
N LEU A 2 -14.91 -2.13 6.37
CA LEU A 2 -16.35 -1.81 6.54
C LEU A 2 -17.26 -3.06 6.46
N SER A 3 -16.83 -4.08 5.73
CA SER A 3 -17.49 -5.39 5.63
C SER A 3 -17.63 -6.11 6.97
N CYS A 4 -16.70 -5.96 7.91
CA CYS A 4 -16.67 -6.76 9.14
C CYS A 4 -17.70 -6.36 10.20
N TYR A 5 -18.29 -5.16 10.06
CA TYR A 5 -19.37 -4.69 10.91
C TYR A 5 -20.75 -4.96 10.33
N LEU A 6 -20.88 -4.89 9.00
CA LEU A 6 -22.11 -5.28 8.31
C LEU A 6 -22.32 -6.80 8.31
N LEU A 7 -21.25 -7.58 8.46
CA LEU A 7 -21.26 -9.03 8.49
C LEU A 7 -20.47 -9.55 9.70
N PRO A 8 -21.14 -9.85 10.84
CA PRO A 8 -20.52 -10.39 12.05
C PRO A 8 -19.68 -11.66 11.82
N ALA A 9 -19.98 -12.43 10.76
CA ALA A 9 -19.22 -13.60 10.33
C ALA A 9 -17.77 -13.28 9.90
N LEU A 10 -17.45 -12.02 9.60
CA LEU A 10 -16.10 -11.56 9.27
C LEU A 10 -15.32 -11.03 10.48
N ARG A 11 -15.89 -11.11 11.71
CA ARG A 11 -15.16 -10.74 12.95
C ARG A 11 -13.90 -11.58 13.15
N VAL A 12 -13.90 -12.82 12.68
CA VAL A 12 -12.68 -13.60 12.54
C VAL A 12 -12.12 -13.22 11.17
N TYR A 13 -11.01 -12.47 11.14
CA TYR A 13 -10.38 -12.03 9.89
C TYR A 13 -10.11 -13.22 8.97
N TYR A 14 -9.79 -14.39 9.53
CA TYR A 14 -9.59 -15.61 8.75
C TYR A 14 -10.75 -16.60 8.90
N PRO A 15 -11.19 -17.30 7.83
CA PRO A 15 -10.78 -17.14 6.43
C PRO A 15 -11.58 -16.06 5.69
N TYR A 16 -12.81 -15.77 6.13
CA TYR A 16 -13.76 -15.00 5.35
C TYR A 16 -13.41 -13.50 5.24
N GLY A 17 -12.92 -12.89 6.32
CA GLY A 17 -12.47 -11.49 6.31
C GLY A 17 -11.33 -11.24 5.33
N PHE A 18 -10.37 -12.17 5.27
CA PHE A 18 -9.23 -12.17 4.38
C PHE A 18 -9.70 -12.32 2.93
N VAL A 19 -10.59 -13.26 2.62
CA VAL A 19 -11.17 -13.40 1.28
C VAL A 19 -11.88 -12.12 0.84
N ALA A 20 -12.68 -11.52 1.72
CA ALA A 20 -13.37 -10.27 1.41
C ALA A 20 -12.37 -9.11 1.17
N HIS A 21 -11.32 -9.02 1.98
CA HIS A 21 -10.27 -8.02 1.87
C HIS A 21 -9.49 -8.17 0.56
N MET A 22 -9.09 -9.39 0.22
CA MET A 22 -8.40 -9.72 -1.03
C MET A 22 -9.28 -9.47 -2.25
N SER A 23 -10.59 -9.74 -2.16
CA SER A 23 -11.54 -9.47 -3.24
C SER A 23 -11.68 -7.96 -3.51
N PHE A 24 -11.63 -7.13 -2.46
CA PHE A 24 -11.62 -5.68 -2.60
C PHE A 24 -10.38 -5.20 -3.37
N TYR A 25 -9.18 -5.62 -2.96
CA TYR A 25 -7.94 -5.27 -3.67
C TYR A 25 -7.86 -5.83 -5.09
N ALA A 26 -8.46 -6.99 -5.35
CA ALA A 26 -8.59 -7.51 -6.70
C ALA A 26 -9.49 -6.62 -7.57
N ALA A 27 -10.61 -6.13 -7.01
CA ALA A 27 -11.48 -5.19 -7.70
C ALA A 27 -10.79 -3.84 -7.96
N GLU A 28 -10.00 -3.34 -7.00
CA GLU A 28 -9.17 -2.15 -7.20
C GLU A 28 -8.14 -2.36 -8.31
N PHE A 29 -7.43 -3.50 -8.31
CA PHE A 29 -6.47 -3.83 -9.35
C PHE A 29 -7.12 -3.89 -10.73
N VAL A 30 -8.30 -4.53 -10.84
CA VAL A 30 -9.06 -4.59 -12.09
C VAL A 30 -9.47 -3.18 -12.53
N THR A 31 -9.93 -2.33 -11.61
CA THR A 31 -10.30 -0.94 -11.92
C THR A 31 -9.10 -0.14 -12.42
N LEU A 32 -7.95 -0.27 -11.74
CA LEU A 32 -6.68 0.33 -12.15
C LEU A 32 -6.26 -0.16 -13.54
N TRP A 33 -6.34 -1.46 -13.79
CA TRP A 33 -6.01 -2.06 -15.08
C TRP A 33 -6.91 -1.53 -16.21
N LEU A 34 -8.22 -1.46 -15.97
CA LEU A 34 -9.20 -0.89 -16.91
C LEU A 34 -8.88 0.59 -17.19
N TYR A 35 -8.59 1.38 -16.15
CA TYR A 35 -8.23 2.78 -16.29
C TYR A 35 -6.95 2.97 -17.14
N ILE A 36 -5.89 2.20 -16.85
CA ILE A 36 -4.62 2.27 -17.58
C ILE A 36 -4.84 1.89 -19.05
N LYS A 37 -5.56 0.80 -19.30
CA LYS A 37 -5.79 0.28 -20.65
C LYS A 37 -6.69 1.18 -21.49
N PHE A 38 -7.82 1.63 -20.95
CA PHE A 38 -8.85 2.30 -21.73
C PHE A 38 -8.78 3.84 -21.65
N VAL A 39 -8.38 4.40 -20.51
CA VAL A 39 -8.31 5.87 -20.32
C VAL A 39 -6.91 6.39 -20.65
N LYS A 40 -5.87 5.81 -20.05
CA LYS A 40 -4.48 6.24 -20.32
C LYS A 40 -3.95 5.72 -21.66
N LYS A 41 -4.55 4.66 -22.22
CA LYS A 41 -4.07 3.98 -23.43
C LYS A 41 -2.59 3.60 -23.34
N ALA A 42 -2.18 3.14 -22.16
CA ALA A 42 -0.80 2.81 -21.83
C ALA A 42 -0.71 1.36 -21.31
N SER A 43 0.52 0.85 -21.14
CA SER A 43 0.79 -0.42 -20.47
C SER A 43 1.38 -0.21 -19.07
N PHE A 44 1.22 -1.19 -18.17
CA PHE A 44 1.90 -1.16 -16.86
C PHE A 44 3.43 -1.11 -17.01
N SER A 45 3.97 -1.74 -18.05
CA SER A 45 5.40 -1.67 -18.36
C SER A 45 5.87 -0.25 -18.72
N GLU A 46 5.02 0.57 -19.33
CA GLU A 46 5.36 1.97 -19.63
C GLU A 46 5.34 2.86 -18.39
N LEU A 47 4.58 2.48 -17.36
CA LEU A 47 4.60 3.16 -16.05
C LEU A 47 5.85 2.81 -15.24
N SER A 48 6.41 1.61 -15.43
CA SER A 48 7.60 1.16 -14.68
C SER A 48 8.93 1.54 -15.34
N ARG A 49 9.02 1.49 -16.69
CA ARG A 49 10.28 1.62 -17.44
C ARG A 49 10.81 3.04 -17.63
N ARG A 50 10.15 4.07 -17.11
CA ARG A 50 10.58 5.47 -17.33
C ARG A 50 11.91 5.84 -16.67
N ALA A 51 12.35 5.06 -15.69
CA ALA A 51 13.60 5.32 -14.99
C ALA A 51 14.70 4.34 -15.44
N GLY A 52 15.79 4.88 -16.00
CA GLY A 52 17.04 4.14 -16.12
C GLY A 52 17.49 3.67 -14.73
N GLY A 53 17.99 2.42 -14.62
CA GLY A 53 18.47 1.90 -13.35
C GLY A 53 17.39 1.40 -12.37
N TRP A 54 16.24 0.94 -12.88
CA TRP A 54 15.14 0.37 -12.08
C TRP A 54 15.58 -0.63 -10.98
N GLY A 55 16.61 -1.44 -11.25
CA GLY A 55 17.15 -2.39 -10.26
C GLY A 55 17.68 -1.72 -8.99
N ARG A 56 18.25 -0.51 -9.08
CA ARG A 56 18.67 0.26 -7.90
C ARG A 56 17.47 0.74 -7.08
N TYR A 57 16.37 1.12 -7.73
CA TYR A 57 15.16 1.57 -7.04
C TYR A 57 14.40 0.41 -6.39
N CYS A 58 14.36 -0.76 -7.04
CA CYS A 58 13.92 -2.01 -6.41
C CYS A 58 14.73 -2.26 -5.13
N LEU A 59 16.06 -2.23 -5.24
CA LEU A 59 16.95 -2.51 -4.11
C LEU A 59 16.73 -1.53 -2.95
N VAL A 60 16.65 -0.23 -3.23
CA VAL A 60 16.37 0.79 -2.20
C VAL A 60 14.99 0.57 -1.56
N GLY A 61 13.95 0.35 -2.37
CA GLY A 61 12.61 0.08 -1.86
C GLY A 61 12.58 -1.16 -0.97
N PHE A 62 13.24 -2.24 -1.41
CA PHE A 62 13.33 -3.49 -0.67
C PHE A 62 14.13 -3.38 0.64
N LEU A 63 15.27 -2.68 0.65
CA LEU A 63 16.04 -2.44 1.87
C LEU A 63 15.23 -1.64 2.90
N LEU A 64 14.49 -0.65 2.44
CA LEU A 64 13.61 0.14 3.30
C LEU A 64 12.38 -0.65 3.78
N ALA A 65 11.83 -1.54 2.95
CA ALA A 65 10.79 -2.48 3.32
C ALA A 65 11.25 -3.43 4.43
N ILE A 66 12.47 -3.99 4.32
CA ILE A 66 13.09 -4.81 5.36
C ILE A 66 13.23 -4.00 6.65
N LEU A 67 13.75 -2.78 6.58
CA LEU A 67 13.93 -1.94 7.76
C LEU A 67 12.60 -1.64 8.46
N HIS A 68 11.58 -1.27 7.70
CA HIS A 68 10.23 -1.04 8.22
C HIS A 68 9.67 -2.31 8.85
N ASN A 69 9.81 -3.47 8.18
CA ASN A 69 9.38 -4.76 8.72
C ASN A 69 10.11 -5.16 9.99
N ILE A 70 11.41 -4.91 10.11
CA ILE A 70 12.14 -5.21 11.35
C ILE A 70 11.56 -4.37 12.50
N ILE A 71 11.28 -3.09 12.25
CA ILE A 71 10.66 -2.21 13.24
C ILE A 71 9.27 -2.72 13.60
N ASP A 72 8.43 -3.00 12.59
CA ASP A 72 7.05 -3.45 12.79
C ASP A 72 7.01 -4.82 13.45
N LEU A 73 7.77 -5.80 12.97
CA LEU A 73 7.87 -7.15 13.56
C LEU A 73 8.40 -7.08 14.99
N THR A 74 9.37 -6.21 15.29
CA THR A 74 9.83 -6.03 16.67
C THR A 74 8.66 -5.54 17.54
N VAL A 75 7.91 -4.53 17.10
CA VAL A 75 6.75 -4.01 17.83
C VAL A 75 5.61 -5.05 17.92
N SER A 76 5.31 -5.73 16.83
CA SER A 76 4.21 -6.68 16.63
C SER A 76 4.44 -8.04 17.27
N ILE A 77 5.67 -8.57 17.33
CA ILE A 77 5.97 -9.81 18.09
C ILE A 77 5.74 -9.56 19.60
N PHE A 78 6.08 -8.38 20.12
CA PHE A 78 5.84 -8.05 21.52
C PHE A 78 4.35 -7.84 21.85
N ILE A 79 3.54 -7.39 20.88
CA ILE A 79 2.12 -7.04 21.09
C ILE A 79 1.17 -8.15 20.59
N MET A 80 1.25 -8.53 19.32
CA MET A 80 0.30 -9.45 18.65
C MET A 80 0.62 -10.93 18.87
N GLY A 81 1.90 -11.30 19.00
CA GLY A 81 2.32 -12.69 19.24
C GLY A 81 1.73 -13.28 20.53
N ARG A 82 1.32 -12.42 21.46
CA ARG A 82 0.72 -12.80 22.75
C ARG A 82 -0.80 -12.97 22.70
N GLU A 83 -1.50 -12.29 21.79
CA GLU A 83 -2.97 -12.18 21.85
C GLU A 83 -3.70 -13.14 20.91
N HIS A 84 -3.16 -13.48 19.74
CA HIS A 84 -3.99 -14.07 18.67
C HIS A 84 -3.72 -15.55 18.36
N GLY A 85 -2.68 -16.17 18.93
CA GLY A 85 -2.56 -17.65 19.05
C GLY A 85 -2.61 -18.50 17.77
N PHE A 86 -2.70 -17.91 16.57
CA PHE A 86 -2.85 -18.65 15.32
C PHE A 86 -1.51 -18.86 14.64
N ILE A 87 -1.06 -20.12 14.62
CA ILE A 87 0.10 -20.57 13.84
C ILE A 87 -0.43 -21.28 12.59
N LEU A 88 -0.61 -20.55 11.48
CA LEU A 88 -0.71 -21.21 10.18
C LEU A 88 0.65 -21.85 9.84
N PRO A 89 0.70 -23.01 9.17
CA PRO A 89 1.95 -23.57 8.72
C PRO A 89 2.69 -22.58 7.80
N PHE A 90 3.97 -22.34 8.09
CA PHE A 90 4.80 -21.32 7.42
C PHE A 90 4.75 -21.39 5.88
N TYR A 91 4.69 -22.61 5.33
CA TYR A 91 4.64 -22.85 3.88
C TYR A 91 3.33 -22.43 3.22
N ILE A 92 2.23 -22.29 3.96
CA ILE A 92 0.96 -21.72 3.46
C ILE A 92 1.00 -20.20 3.61
N HIS A 93 1.57 -19.72 4.71
CA HIS A 93 1.61 -18.29 5.00
C HIS A 93 2.43 -17.51 3.98
N LEU A 94 3.61 -18.01 3.62
CA LEU A 94 4.52 -17.32 2.71
C LEU A 94 3.91 -17.00 1.32
N PRO A 95 3.31 -17.94 0.57
CA PRO A 95 2.73 -17.64 -0.75
C PRO A 95 1.48 -16.78 -0.66
N VAL A 96 0.63 -16.99 0.37
CA VAL A 96 -0.58 -16.18 0.56
C VAL A 96 -0.21 -14.73 0.91
N TYR A 97 0.75 -14.55 1.81
CA TYR A 97 1.29 -13.25 2.17
C TYR A 97 1.93 -12.57 0.96
N PHE A 98 2.78 -13.29 0.22
CA PHE A 98 3.41 -12.75 -0.99
C PHE A 98 2.38 -12.27 -2.02
N LEU A 99 1.38 -13.10 -2.35
CA LEU A 99 0.35 -12.71 -3.31
C LEU A 99 -0.51 -11.55 -2.81
N ALA A 100 -0.84 -11.55 -1.52
CA ALA A 100 -1.66 -10.52 -0.90
C ALA A 100 -0.98 -9.17 -0.94
N TYR A 101 0.24 -9.07 -0.39
CA TYR A 101 0.99 -7.83 -0.36
C TYR A 101 1.32 -7.36 -1.76
N MET A 102 1.64 -8.26 -2.69
CA MET A 102 1.92 -7.85 -4.08
C MET A 102 0.70 -7.20 -4.73
N LEU A 103 -0.49 -7.77 -4.51
CA LEU A 103 -1.73 -7.19 -5.02
C LEU A 103 -2.02 -5.83 -4.38
N ILE A 104 -1.88 -5.73 -3.06
CA ILE A 104 -2.11 -4.48 -2.30
C ILE A 104 -1.16 -3.39 -2.80
N SER A 105 0.15 -3.66 -2.81
CA SER A 105 1.16 -2.67 -3.19
C SER A 105 0.97 -2.21 -4.63
N ILE A 106 0.68 -3.11 -5.58
CA ILE A 106 0.47 -2.71 -6.98
C ILE A 106 -0.81 -1.88 -7.12
N SER A 107 -1.90 -2.30 -6.48
CA SER A 107 -3.18 -1.57 -6.53
C SER A 107 -3.05 -0.17 -5.95
N GLU A 108 -2.59 -0.06 -4.71
CA GLU A 108 -2.53 1.22 -4.01
C GLU A 108 -1.50 2.16 -4.64
N GLU A 109 -0.28 1.69 -4.93
CA GLU A 109 0.72 2.55 -5.57
C GLU A 109 0.33 2.93 -6.98
N GLY A 110 -0.27 2.01 -7.74
CA GLY A 110 -0.77 2.30 -9.08
C GLY A 110 -1.84 3.39 -9.09
N VAL A 111 -2.80 3.32 -8.16
CA VAL A 111 -3.86 4.33 -8.01
C VAL A 111 -3.29 5.65 -7.50
N PHE A 112 -2.64 5.65 -6.34
CA PHE A 112 -2.19 6.89 -5.70
C PHE A 112 -1.02 7.53 -6.45
N ARG A 113 0.04 6.79 -6.76
CA ARG A 113 1.27 7.37 -7.34
C ARG A 113 1.16 7.42 -8.86
N GLY A 114 0.67 6.35 -9.48
CA GLY A 114 0.57 6.25 -10.94
C GLY A 114 -0.49 7.18 -11.51
N CYS A 115 -1.72 7.07 -11.00
CA CYS A 115 -2.88 7.77 -11.56
C CYS A 115 -3.07 9.17 -10.96
N ILE A 116 -3.23 9.26 -9.62
CA ILE A 116 -3.57 10.51 -8.94
C ILE A 116 -2.37 11.46 -8.97
N LEU A 117 -1.25 11.09 -8.35
CA LEU A 117 -0.05 11.94 -8.28
C LEU A 117 0.50 12.28 -9.67
N GLY A 118 0.59 11.29 -10.56
CA GLY A 118 0.98 11.52 -11.95
C GLY A 118 0.08 12.55 -12.64
N GLY A 119 -1.22 12.57 -12.36
CA GLY A 119 -2.15 13.58 -12.85
C GLY A 119 -1.92 14.97 -12.24
N PHE A 120 -1.74 15.04 -10.92
CA PHE A 120 -1.53 16.30 -10.18
C PHE A 120 -0.19 16.96 -10.51
N LEU A 121 0.89 16.20 -10.65
CA LEU A 121 2.21 16.72 -11.00
C LEU A 121 2.22 17.46 -12.34
N ASN A 122 1.35 17.06 -13.27
CA ASN A 122 1.19 17.73 -14.56
C ASN A 122 0.42 19.05 -14.50
N ARG A 123 -0.26 19.38 -13.38
CA ARG A 123 -1.22 20.49 -13.29
C ARG A 123 -1.00 21.45 -12.12
N HIS A 124 -0.51 20.97 -10.98
CA HIS A 124 -0.59 21.70 -9.70
C HIS A 124 0.76 21.88 -8.97
N GLY A 125 1.89 21.56 -9.62
CA GLY A 125 3.23 21.72 -9.05
C GLY A 125 3.63 20.61 -8.08
N VAL A 126 4.94 20.41 -7.90
CA VAL A 126 5.50 19.24 -7.19
C VAL A 126 5.11 19.22 -5.71
N THR A 127 5.37 20.30 -4.98
CA THR A 127 5.17 20.37 -3.53
C THR A 127 3.72 20.13 -3.14
N PHE A 128 2.78 20.83 -3.80
CA PHE A 128 1.36 20.67 -3.54
C PHE A 128 0.91 19.23 -3.83
N SER A 129 1.30 18.67 -4.98
CA SER A 129 0.89 17.33 -5.38
C SER A 129 1.34 16.26 -4.40
N ILE A 130 2.57 16.36 -3.88
CA ILE A 130 3.12 15.42 -2.88
C ILE A 130 2.36 15.56 -1.56
N ILE A 131 2.22 16.77 -1.02
CA ILE A 131 1.55 16.99 0.28
C ILE A 131 0.09 16.53 0.20
N PHE A 132 -0.62 16.93 -0.85
CA PHE A 132 -2.03 16.60 -1.04
C PHE A 132 -2.25 15.09 -1.14
N LEU A 133 -1.45 14.39 -1.96
CA LEU A 133 -1.58 12.94 -2.08
C LEU A 133 -1.27 12.23 -0.76
N SER A 134 -0.28 12.71 -0.01
CA SER A 134 0.11 12.12 1.28
C SER A 134 -1.01 12.24 2.31
N LEU A 135 -1.70 13.39 2.34
CA LEU A 135 -2.90 13.58 3.16
C LEU A 135 -4.02 12.64 2.72
N LEU A 136 -4.27 12.54 1.41
CA LEU A 136 -5.30 11.65 0.87
C LEU A 136 -5.00 10.18 1.21
N PHE A 137 -3.73 9.78 1.17
CA PHE A 137 -3.30 8.42 1.52
C PHE A 137 -3.51 8.11 3.01
N GLY A 138 -3.18 9.06 3.90
CA GLY A 138 -3.47 8.92 5.33
C GLY A 138 -4.98 8.87 5.63
N LEU A 139 -5.78 9.68 4.93
CA LEU A 139 -7.26 9.68 5.04
C LEU A 139 -7.90 8.42 4.47
N TYR A 140 -7.36 7.86 3.38
CA TYR A 140 -7.86 6.61 2.79
C TYR A 140 -7.80 5.44 3.79
N HIS A 141 -6.80 5.45 4.67
CA HIS A 141 -6.63 4.47 5.72
C HIS A 141 -7.28 4.85 7.06
N PHE A 142 -8.11 5.89 7.07
CA PHE A 142 -8.85 6.26 8.27
C PHE A 142 -9.73 5.09 8.73
N SER A 143 -9.38 4.50 9.87
CA SER A 143 -10.06 3.31 10.38
C SER A 143 -10.74 3.64 11.70
N TYR A 144 -12.07 3.78 11.69
CA TYR A 144 -12.92 4.06 12.87
C TYR A 144 -12.74 3.09 14.07
N TRP A 145 -11.93 2.04 13.92
CA TRP A 145 -11.72 0.96 14.88
C TRP A 145 -10.53 1.15 15.83
N LEU A 146 -9.60 2.08 15.56
CA LEU A 146 -8.58 2.40 16.57
C LEU A 146 -9.26 3.10 17.75
N SER A 147 -9.27 2.43 18.91
CA SER A 147 -9.82 2.98 20.14
C SER A 147 -8.96 4.13 20.65
N GLY A 148 -9.42 5.36 20.40
CA GLY A 148 -8.82 6.58 20.94
C GLY A 148 -8.27 7.52 19.87
N ALA A 149 -8.59 8.81 20.02
CA ALA A 149 -8.19 9.86 19.08
C ALA A 149 -6.67 9.96 18.90
N ILE A 150 -5.90 9.72 19.96
CA ILE A 150 -4.43 9.76 19.92
C ILE A 150 -3.89 8.65 19.02
N MET A 151 -4.33 7.41 19.22
CA MET A 151 -3.85 6.26 18.46
C MET A 151 -4.22 6.41 16.98
N MET A 152 -5.44 6.88 16.69
CA MET A 152 -5.86 7.23 15.34
C MET A 152 -4.95 8.31 14.72
N ALA A 153 -4.71 9.40 15.42
CA ALA A 153 -3.88 10.50 14.92
C ALA A 153 -2.44 10.05 14.65
N THR A 154 -1.86 9.22 15.52
CA THR A 154 -0.54 8.63 15.32
C THR A 154 -0.50 7.73 14.10
N TYR A 155 -1.51 6.86 13.92
CA TYR A 155 -1.59 5.98 12.76
C TYR A 155 -1.76 6.77 11.45
N MET A 156 -2.66 7.76 11.41
CA MET A 156 -2.81 8.64 10.25
C MET A 156 -1.52 9.42 9.94
N PHE A 157 -0.81 9.88 10.96
CA PHE A 157 0.46 10.58 10.79
C PHE A 157 1.56 9.66 10.25
N GLN A 158 1.63 8.41 10.73
CA GLN A 158 2.52 7.39 10.18
C GLN A 158 2.23 7.15 8.69
N LEU A 159 0.96 7.00 8.33
CA LEU A 159 0.58 6.78 6.94
C LEU A 159 0.77 8.02 6.06
N PHE A 160 0.56 9.22 6.61
CA PHE A 160 0.90 10.46 5.94
C PHE A 160 2.39 10.54 5.63
N THR A 161 3.26 10.20 6.59
CA THR A 161 4.72 10.25 6.41
C THR A 161 5.21 9.17 5.43
N ALA A 162 4.65 7.95 5.49
CA ALA A 162 4.88 6.92 4.48
C ALA A 162 4.40 7.37 3.09
N GLY A 163 3.20 7.97 3.03
CA GLY A 163 2.62 8.60 1.85
C GLY A 163 3.56 9.62 1.20
N PHE A 164 4.10 10.52 2.03
CA PHE A 164 5.03 11.57 1.65
C PHE A 164 6.33 11.01 1.10
N PHE A 165 6.92 10.05 1.81
CA PHE A 165 8.13 9.38 1.36
C PHE A 165 7.95 8.71 -0.01
N LEU A 166 6.87 7.94 -0.18
CA LEU A 166 6.58 7.21 -1.42
C LEU A 166 6.28 8.16 -2.59
N ALA A 167 5.51 9.23 -2.34
CA ALA A 167 5.21 10.25 -3.34
C ALA A 167 6.49 11.01 -3.78
N TYR A 168 7.35 11.36 -2.83
CA TYR A 168 8.65 11.95 -3.12
C TYR A 168 9.54 10.99 -3.91
N PHE A 169 9.59 9.71 -3.51
CA PHE A 169 10.39 8.69 -4.19
C PHE A 169 9.91 8.47 -5.64
N TYR A 170 8.60 8.38 -5.85
CA TYR A 170 7.99 8.33 -7.19
C TYR A 170 8.40 9.53 -8.04
N HIS A 171 8.31 10.75 -7.49
CA HIS A 171 8.72 11.96 -8.21
C HIS A 171 10.21 11.94 -8.57
N LYS A 172 11.08 11.61 -7.61
CA LYS A 172 12.54 11.57 -7.81
C LYS A 172 13.01 10.49 -8.78
N THR A 173 12.21 9.44 -8.97
CA THR A 173 12.47 8.37 -9.93
C THR A 173 11.84 8.64 -11.31
N GLY A 174 11.39 9.88 -11.58
CA GLY A 174 10.80 10.22 -12.88
C GLY A 174 9.44 9.55 -13.11
N GLY A 175 8.72 9.24 -12.03
CA GLY A 175 7.41 8.61 -12.08
C GLY A 175 7.47 7.08 -12.25
N SER A 176 8.51 6.42 -11.75
CA SER A 176 8.56 4.95 -11.73
C SER A 176 7.81 4.41 -10.50
N LEU A 177 6.89 3.48 -10.74
CA LEU A 177 6.17 2.77 -9.67
C LEU A 177 6.99 1.68 -8.99
N VAL A 178 8.12 1.28 -9.57
CA VAL A 178 8.89 0.13 -9.10
C VAL A 178 9.40 0.31 -7.67
N GLY A 179 9.97 1.47 -7.37
CA GLY A 179 10.46 1.81 -6.04
C GLY A 179 9.34 1.82 -5.00
N PRO A 180 8.27 2.62 -5.20
CA PRO A 180 7.13 2.64 -4.29
C PRO A 180 6.46 1.27 -4.08
N VAL A 181 6.22 0.51 -5.14
CA VAL A 181 5.65 -0.85 -5.03
C VAL A 181 6.57 -1.76 -4.23
N SER A 182 7.89 -1.70 -4.44
CA SER A 182 8.84 -2.52 -3.69
C SER A 182 8.92 -2.14 -2.21
N TYR A 183 8.75 -0.85 -1.88
CA TYR A 183 8.69 -0.38 -0.49
C TYR A 183 7.39 -0.80 0.19
N HIS A 184 6.25 -0.66 -0.50
CA HIS A 184 4.94 -1.00 0.03
C HIS A 184 4.69 -2.51 0.04
N PHE A 185 5.54 -3.29 -0.61
CA PHE A 185 5.57 -4.75 -0.51
C PHE A 185 6.29 -5.13 0.80
N ASN A 186 5.69 -4.74 1.93
CA ASN A 186 6.28 -4.87 3.24
C ASN A 186 5.21 -5.11 4.31
#